data_AF-A0A1V0TZ11-F1
#
_entry.id   AF-A0A1V0TZ11-F1
#
_cell.length_a   1.000
_cell.length_b   1.000
_cell.length_c   1.000
_cell.angle_alpha   90.00
_cell.angle_beta   90.00
_cell.angle_gamma   90.00
#
_symmetry.space_group_name_H-M   'P 1'
#
loop_
_entity.id
_entity.type
_entity.pdbx_description
1 polymer ?
#
loop_
_entity_poly.entity_id
_entity_poly.type
_entity_poly.pdbx_seq_one_letter_code
_entity_poly.pdbx_strand_id
1 'polypeptide(L)'
;MLTPESLEGHFTLVTAAARYDALRLRDALAGKPDAQPLSRDEALEMLALGEVIARKAAYGRQPSVGSARALGASWSQIGAAQGISKQAAWEAHGRWLEGGADGSGGGEGRERGA
;
A
#
# COMPACT_ATOMS: atom_id res chain seq x y z
N MET A 1 7.14 15.94 -11.68
CA MET A 1 7.70 15.93 -10.30
C MET A 1 7.61 14.50 -9.80
N LEU A 2 8.64 13.96 -9.14
CA LEU A 2 8.61 12.60 -8.57
C LEU A 2 7.75 12.61 -7.31
N THR A 3 6.48 12.24 -7.45
CA THR A 3 5.53 12.08 -6.33
C THR A 3 4.93 10.69 -6.32
N PRO A 4 4.44 10.21 -5.17
CA PRO A 4 3.76 8.93 -5.10
C PRO A 4 2.62 8.81 -6.13
N GLU A 5 1.80 9.85 -6.26
CA GLU A 5 0.65 9.88 -7.18
C GLU A 5 1.09 9.72 -8.63
N SER A 6 2.20 10.38 -9.01
CA SER A 6 2.74 10.26 -10.36
C SER A 6 3.28 8.86 -10.65
N LEU A 7 3.89 8.20 -9.66
CA LEU A 7 4.50 6.87 -9.82
C LEU A 7 3.47 5.74 -9.73
N GLU A 8 2.34 5.98 -9.06
CA GLU A 8 1.34 4.96 -8.75
C GLU A 8 0.73 4.31 -10.00
N GLY A 9 0.59 5.07 -11.09
CA GLY A 9 0.13 4.57 -12.40
C GLY A 9 1.19 3.87 -13.25
N HIS A 10 2.47 4.05 -12.93
CA HIS A 10 3.60 3.50 -13.71
C HIS A 10 4.19 2.22 -13.10
N PHE A 11 3.85 1.92 -11.86
CA PHE A 11 4.41 0.78 -11.14
C PHE A 11 3.34 -0.21 -10.65
N THR A 12 3.66 -1.49 -10.78
CA THR A 12 3.02 -2.55 -10.00
C THR A 12 3.68 -2.63 -8.62
N LEU A 13 3.08 -3.35 -7.66
CA LEU A 13 3.71 -3.56 -6.35
C LEU A 13 5.10 -4.21 -6.49
N VAL A 14 5.22 -5.22 -7.35
CA VAL A 14 6.47 -5.96 -7.58
C VAL A 14 7.54 -5.06 -8.20
N THR A 15 7.19 -4.31 -9.24
CA THR A 15 8.17 -3.44 -9.91
C THR A 15 8.56 -2.24 -9.04
N ALA A 16 7.65 -1.72 -8.22
CA ALA A 16 7.97 -0.67 -7.25
C ALA A 16 8.96 -1.18 -6.19
N ALA A 17 8.69 -2.35 -5.61
CA ALA A 17 9.56 -2.99 -4.62
C ALA A 17 10.96 -3.26 -5.16
N ALA A 18 11.06 -3.80 -6.38
CA ALA A 18 12.36 -4.06 -7.02
C ALA A 18 13.16 -2.77 -7.25
N ARG A 19 12.52 -1.70 -7.73
CA ARG A 19 13.19 -0.41 -7.94
C ARG A 19 13.61 0.24 -6.62
N TYR A 20 12.74 0.18 -5.60
CA TYR A 20 13.04 0.66 -4.26
C TYR A 20 14.26 -0.07 -3.67
N ASP A 21 14.30 -1.39 -3.75
CA ASP A 21 15.39 -2.21 -3.22
C ASP A 21 16.73 -1.87 -3.89
N ALA A 22 16.74 -1.71 -5.22
CA ALA A 22 17.93 -1.30 -5.97
C ALA A 22 18.46 0.08 -5.54
N LEU A 23 17.58 1.06 -5.34
CA LEU A 23 17.96 2.39 -4.84
C LEU A 23 18.44 2.33 -3.39
N ARG A 24 17.77 1.55 -2.55
CA ARG A 24 18.12 1.37 -1.14
C ARG A 24 19.49 0.71 -0.96
N LEU A 25 19.81 -0.28 -1.79
CA LEU A 25 21.13 -0.92 -1.81
C LEU A 25 22.23 0.06 -2.20
N ARG A 26 22.01 0.86 -3.25
CA ARG A 26 22.97 1.90 -3.64
C ARG A 26 23.19 2.94 -2.56
N ASP A 27 22.11 3.41 -1.93
CA ASP A 27 22.18 4.34 -0.79
C ASP A 27 22.97 3.75 0.39
N ALA A 28 22.75 2.47 0.73
CA ALA A 28 23.48 1.80 1.81
C ALA A 28 24.98 1.60 1.52
N LEU A 29 25.38 1.59 0.25
CA LEU A 29 26.78 1.51 -0.17
C LEU A 29 27.43 2.89 -0.33
N ALA A 30 26.67 3.98 -0.24
CA ALA A 30 27.21 5.33 -0.31
C ALA A 30 28.27 5.53 0.79
N GLY A 31 29.51 5.80 0.38
CA GLY A 31 30.67 5.89 1.28
C GLY A 31 31.71 4.80 1.05
N LYS A 32 31.42 3.77 0.24
CA LYS A 32 32.48 2.89 -0.30
C LYS A 32 33.18 3.56 -1.49
N PRO A 33 34.50 3.32 -1.71
CA PRO A 33 35.28 3.98 -2.75
C PRO A 33 34.72 3.83 -4.17
N ASP A 34 34.10 2.67 -4.47
CA ASP A 34 33.58 2.35 -5.79
C ASP A 34 32.06 2.58 -5.92
N ALA A 35 31.41 3.11 -4.89
CA ALA A 35 29.96 3.28 -4.86
C ALA A 35 29.56 4.70 -5.27
N GLN A 36 28.81 4.80 -6.37
CA GLN A 36 28.21 6.06 -6.79
C GLN A 36 27.02 6.41 -5.87
N PRO A 37 27.06 7.56 -5.15
CA PRO A 37 25.93 8.02 -4.34
C PRO A 37 24.69 8.27 -5.21
N LEU A 38 23.52 8.24 -4.58
CA LEU A 38 22.27 8.59 -5.25
C LEU A 38 22.28 10.05 -5.70
N SER A 39 21.69 10.31 -6.87
CA SER A 39 21.32 11.67 -7.24
C SER A 39 20.15 12.16 -6.38
N ARG A 40 19.92 13.48 -6.37
CA ARG A 40 18.75 14.09 -5.70
C ARG A 40 17.43 13.46 -6.17
N ASP A 41 17.29 13.26 -7.48
CA ASP A 41 16.08 12.70 -8.06
C ASP A 41 15.91 11.23 -7.68
N GLU A 42 16.98 10.46 -7.64
CA GLU A 42 16.95 9.07 -7.16
C GLU A 42 16.57 8.95 -5.68
N ALA A 43 17.02 9.87 -4.83
CA ALA A 43 16.62 9.93 -3.43
C ALA A 43 15.13 10.26 -3.28
N LEU A 44 14.61 11.23 -4.06
CA LEU A 44 13.19 11.56 -4.10
C LEU A 44 12.33 10.42 -4.67
N GLU A 45 12.81 9.75 -5.71
CA GLU A 45 12.19 8.56 -6.29
C GLU A 45 12.08 7.44 -5.24
N MET A 46 13.16 7.16 -4.50
CA MET A 46 13.17 6.14 -3.45
C MET A 46 12.12 6.43 -2.36
N LEU A 47 11.99 7.68 -1.92
CA LEU A 47 10.96 8.08 -0.95
C LEU A 47 9.54 7.90 -1.52
N ALA A 48 9.31 8.37 -2.76
CA ALA A 48 8.02 8.25 -3.41
C ALA A 48 7.63 6.77 -3.65
N LEU A 49 8.58 5.91 -4.00
CA LEU A 49 8.36 4.47 -4.16
C LEU A 49 8.00 3.79 -2.83
N GLY A 50 8.61 4.19 -1.71
CA GLY A 50 8.26 3.67 -0.39
C GLY A 50 6.79 3.90 -0.04
N GLU A 51 6.29 5.10 -0.33
CA GLU A 51 4.87 5.44 -0.17
C GLU A 51 3.97 4.65 -1.14
N VAL A 52 4.36 4.52 -2.41
CA VAL A 52 3.62 3.71 -3.39
C VAL A 52 3.51 2.25 -2.96
N ILE A 53 4.58 1.66 -2.44
CA ILE A 53 4.59 0.29 -1.90
C ILE A 53 3.63 0.19 -0.72
N ALA A 54 3.70 1.15 0.22
CA ALA A 54 2.82 1.18 1.38
C ALA A 54 1.33 1.27 0.97
N ARG A 55 0.99 2.14 0.00
CA ARG A 55 -0.37 2.27 -0.56
C ARG A 55 -0.82 1.00 -1.28
N LYS A 56 0.00 0.43 -2.15
CA LYS A 56 -0.34 -0.80 -2.88
C LYS A 56 -0.49 -2.02 -1.98
N ALA A 57 0.36 -2.14 -0.96
CA ALA A 57 0.17 -3.12 0.11
C ALA A 57 -1.10 -2.83 0.93
N ALA A 58 -1.48 -1.56 1.08
CA ALA A 58 -2.68 -1.13 1.78
C ALA A 58 -3.99 -1.47 1.07
N TYR A 59 -4.04 -1.28 -0.26
CA TYR A 59 -5.26 -1.54 -1.04
C TYR A 59 -5.73 -3.00 -0.92
N GLY A 60 -4.84 -3.94 -0.60
CA GLY A 60 -5.18 -5.34 -0.31
C GLY A 60 -5.57 -5.64 1.15
N ARG A 61 -5.39 -4.72 2.10
CA ARG A 61 -5.49 -5.04 3.55
C ARG A 61 -6.88 -5.51 3.98
N GLN A 62 -7.94 -4.96 3.41
CA GLN A 62 -9.29 -5.18 3.92
C GLN A 62 -9.94 -6.47 3.39
N PRO A 63 -9.83 -6.80 2.08
CA PRO A 63 -10.16 -8.14 1.59
C PRO A 63 -9.38 -9.24 2.33
N SER A 64 -8.10 -9.00 2.66
CA SER A 64 -7.27 -9.97 3.38
C SER A 64 -7.68 -10.19 4.83
N VAL A 65 -8.15 -9.16 5.56
CA VAL A 65 -8.72 -9.35 6.90
C VAL A 65 -10.01 -10.18 6.83
N GLY A 66 -10.89 -9.91 5.87
CA GLY A 66 -12.08 -10.71 5.60
C GLY A 66 -11.74 -12.18 5.27
N SER A 67 -10.77 -12.42 4.39
CA SER A 67 -10.28 -13.76 4.07
C SER A 67 -9.67 -14.47 5.29
N ALA A 68 -8.85 -13.78 6.08
CA ALA A 68 -8.29 -14.34 7.31
C ALA A 68 -9.39 -14.73 8.30
N ARG A 69 -10.43 -13.90 8.45
CA ARG A 69 -11.61 -14.20 9.27
C ARG A 69 -12.36 -15.42 8.74
N ALA A 70 -12.57 -15.53 7.43
CA ALA A 70 -13.23 -16.67 6.79
C ALA A 70 -12.44 -17.99 6.98
N LEU A 71 -11.12 -17.91 7.11
CA LEU A 71 -10.22 -19.03 7.43
C LEU A 71 -10.09 -19.29 8.95
N GLY A 72 -10.86 -18.61 9.79
CA GLY A 72 -10.92 -18.87 11.23
C GLY A 72 -9.91 -18.08 12.08
N ALA A 73 -9.15 -17.15 11.50
CA ALA A 73 -8.23 -16.32 12.29
C ALA A 73 -8.98 -15.46 13.32
N SER A 74 -8.53 -15.49 14.57
CA SER A 74 -9.06 -14.63 15.64
C SER A 74 -8.57 -13.18 15.50
N TRP A 75 -9.29 -12.23 16.08
CA TRP A 75 -8.87 -10.82 16.13
C TRP A 75 -7.53 -10.62 16.84
N SER A 76 -7.19 -11.48 17.80
CA SER A 76 -5.87 -11.46 18.44
C SER A 76 -4.76 -11.86 17.45
N GLN A 77 -4.98 -12.89 16.62
CA GLN A 77 -4.02 -13.29 15.58
C GLN A 77 -3.88 -12.22 14.50
N ILE A 78 -4.98 -11.60 14.09
CA ILE A 78 -4.97 -10.51 13.10
C ILE A 78 -4.24 -9.29 13.65
N GLY A 79 -4.52 -8.88 14.90
CA GLY A 79 -3.80 -7.79 15.55
C GLY A 79 -2.31 -8.06 15.66
N ALA A 80 -1.92 -9.28 16.08
CA ALA A 80 -0.52 -9.68 16.15
C ALA A 80 0.18 -9.63 14.78
N ALA A 81 -0.47 -10.12 13.71
CA ALA A 81 0.08 -10.07 12.35
C ALA A 81 0.23 -8.63 11.81
N GLN A 82 -0.59 -7.70 12.29
CA GLN A 82 -0.53 -6.28 11.93
C GLN A 82 0.35 -5.46 12.88
N GLY A 83 0.87 -6.05 13.96
CA GLY A 83 1.64 -5.34 14.98
C GLY A 83 0.80 -4.38 15.85
N ILE A 84 -0.50 -4.61 15.97
CA ILE A 84 -1.44 -3.77 16.74
C ILE A 84 -2.25 -4.58 17.75
N SER A 85 -2.93 -3.90 18.67
CA SER A 85 -3.78 -4.58 19.64
C SER A 85 -4.99 -5.25 18.97
N LYS A 86 -5.54 -6.29 19.62
CA LYS A 86 -6.81 -6.93 19.22
C LYS A 86 -7.93 -5.90 18.99
N GLN A 87 -8.05 -4.95 19.91
CA GLN A 87 -9.08 -3.91 19.86
C GLN A 87 -8.89 -2.99 18.66
N ALA A 88 -7.65 -2.53 18.44
CA ALA A 88 -7.32 -1.69 17.29
C ALA A 88 -7.60 -2.41 15.95
N ALA A 89 -7.33 -3.72 15.87
CA ALA A 89 -7.63 -4.51 14.67
C ALA A 89 -9.14 -4.61 14.40
N TRP A 90 -9.95 -4.82 15.44
CA TRP A 90 -11.41 -4.87 15.33
C TRP A 90 -12.00 -3.51 14.91
N GLU A 91 -11.57 -2.42 15.55
CA GLU A 91 -12.01 -1.06 15.23
C GLU A 91 -11.60 -0.61 13.83
N ALA A 92 -10.38 -0.96 13.39
CA ALA A 92 -9.91 -0.64 12.04
C ALA A 92 -10.73 -1.36 10.95
N HIS A 93 -11.17 -2.59 11.22
CA HIS A 93 -12.06 -3.32 10.31
C HIS A 93 -13.49 -2.74 10.33
N GLY A 94 -14.02 -2.36 11.50
CA GLY A 94 -15.33 -1.71 11.62
C GLY A 94 -15.42 -0.41 10.83
N ARG A 95 -14.44 0.49 10.98
CA ARG A 95 -14.36 1.75 10.21
C ARG A 95 -14.28 1.52 8.70
N TRP A 96 -13.68 0.41 8.26
CA TRP A 96 -13.64 0.07 6.84
C TRP A 96 -15.00 -0.36 6.30
N LEU A 97 -15.75 -1.17 7.06
CA LEU A 97 -17.12 -1.57 6.67
C LEU A 97 -18.03 -0.34 6.55
N GLU A 98 -17.87 0.64 7.43
CA GLU A 98 -18.62 1.90 7.40
C GLU A 98 -18.22 2.77 6.19
N GLY A 99 -16.92 2.96 5.94
CA GLY A 99 -16.42 3.75 4.81
C GLY A 99 -16.61 3.11 3.43
N GLY A 100 -16.83 1.80 3.36
CA GLY A 100 -17.13 1.07 2.11
C GLY A 100 -18.58 1.21 1.64
N ALA A 101 -19.51 1.56 2.54
CA ALA A 101 -20.93 1.76 2.21
C ALA A 101 -21.18 3.03 1.38
N ASP A 102 -20.28 4.01 1.44
CA ASP A 102 -20.41 5.29 0.73
C ASP A 102 -19.92 5.25 -0.74
N GLY A 103 -19.35 4.13 -1.19
CA GLY A 103 -18.74 4.00 -2.52
C GLY A 103 -19.55 3.23 -3.58
N SER A 104 -20.74 2.70 -3.26
CA SER A 104 -21.51 1.81 -4.15
C SER A 104 -22.89 2.36 -4.54
N GLY A 105 -23.02 3.68 -4.72
CA GLY A 105 -24.28 4.33 -5.10
C GLY A 105 -24.08 5.43 -6.13
N GLY A 106 -23.90 5.09 -7.41
CA GLY A 106 -23.83 6.10 -8.46
C GLY A 106 -23.46 5.57 -9.83
N GLY A 107 -24.26 4.65 -10.38
CA GLY A 107 -23.94 4.14 -11.72
C GLY A 107 -24.93 3.19 -12.36
N GLU A 108 -26.22 3.22 -12.02
CA GLU A 108 -27.22 2.44 -12.76
C GLU A 108 -28.59 3.13 -12.71
N GLY A 109 -28.97 3.77 -13.82
CA GLY A 109 -30.34 4.23 -14.03
C GLY A 109 -30.49 5.54 -14.79
N ARG A 110 -30.21 5.56 -16.10
CA ARG A 110 -31.06 6.24 -17.12
C ARG A 110 -30.55 6.03 -18.55
N GLU A 111 -30.75 4.82 -19.06
CA GLU A 111 -30.99 4.60 -20.49
C GLU A 111 -32.07 3.53 -20.65
N ARG A 112 -33.34 3.95 -20.53
CA ARG A 112 -34.49 3.28 -21.17
C ARG A 112 -35.57 4.32 -21.44
N GLY A 113 -35.97 4.46 -22.71
CA GLY A 113 -37.18 5.15 -23.13
C GLY A 113 -36.95 6.14 -24.26
N ALA A 114 -36.87 5.61 -25.47
CA ALA A 114 -37.32 6.31 -26.69
C ALA A 114 -38.85 6.26 -26.77
#